data_AF-A0A161SWN2-F1
#
_entry.id   AF-A0A161SWN2-F1
#
_cell.length_a   1.000
_cell.length_b   1.000
_cell.length_c   1.000
_cell.angle_alpha   90.00
_cell.angle_beta   90.00
_cell.angle_gamma   90.00
#
_symmetry.space_group_name_H-M   'P 1'
#
loop_
_entity.id
_entity.type
_entity.pdbx_description
1 polymer ?
#
loop_
_entity_poly.entity_id
_entity_poly.type
_entity_poly.pdbx_seq_one_letter_code
_entity_poly.pdbx_strand_id
1 'polypeptide(L)'
;MYSLLGVRKKQIAKMLFYENMTMGLIALVLGIAIGSLFSTLSTELLLNLMGIPMDIHFEIPMNAVINTSIVFSVIILYTSLQGFRLIYRFKLIELFRAEKQGEKAPKNSPILAILGLSMVILGYYFAYNFIDYVEKINFLMLALLILISTVGGTYILFHFFTVFLLRHMRNNKNSFYNGMNVISTSQLLYRIKGNATSLATISTLAAVTICSIGISVSLYSNIEDMTKGVYPYSYTHTVIDANKEAQVDATLEKHKSKHQISHDYLLKTLEVKGTAHENTIKINKTELNENTTITVISQSTFKDFAKEFNYNNVKLNKEETVALTSELSIKIKKQFGDLQESNNTKVTMSDGQNLYTYKIKEEFPYPTKNLFSDTFIVSDEQYEHLKTTSKEEITRIINVENESDSKSLTADLKTIIDNKEMPLYDYYTPYQQGIEGSGMMIFVGAFLGLVFLLAMDQSFILNNYPRQTKINLITQSYIKSELQIKK
;
A
#
# COMPACT_ATOMS: atom_id res chain seq x y z
N MET A 1 -33.96 -21.63 29.97
CA MET A 1 -34.44 -22.90 30.56
C MET A 1 -33.81 -23.21 31.92
N TYR A 2 -32.48 -23.26 32.11
CA TYR A 2 -31.88 -23.54 33.43
C TYR A 2 -32.36 -22.61 34.57
N SER A 3 -32.53 -21.31 34.29
CA SER A 3 -33.10 -20.38 35.28
C SER A 3 -34.62 -20.52 35.47
N LEU A 4 -35.34 -21.20 34.57
CA LEU A 4 -36.76 -21.58 34.75
C LEU A 4 -36.89 -22.83 35.63
N LEU A 5 -35.88 -23.69 35.64
CA LEU A 5 -35.79 -24.90 36.46
C LEU A 5 -35.25 -24.64 37.88
N GLY A 6 -35.18 -23.37 38.31
CA GLY A 6 -34.75 -22.99 39.66
C GLY A 6 -33.23 -22.97 39.90
N VAL A 7 -32.40 -23.18 38.87
CA VAL A 7 -30.92 -23.13 39.01
C VAL A 7 -30.47 -21.70 39.30
N ARG A 8 -29.59 -21.52 40.30
CA ARG A 8 -29.06 -20.20 40.67
C ARG A 8 -28.27 -19.61 39.50
N LYS A 9 -28.51 -18.32 39.17
CA LYS A 9 -27.80 -17.61 38.09
C LYS A 9 -26.28 -17.72 38.17
N LYS A 10 -25.71 -17.74 39.39
CA LYS A 10 -24.28 -17.94 39.64
C LYS A 10 -23.77 -19.30 39.13
N GLN A 11 -24.57 -20.36 39.25
CA GLN A 11 -24.21 -21.70 38.77
C GLN A 11 -24.24 -21.75 37.24
N ILE A 12 -25.26 -21.15 36.61
CA ILE A 12 -25.36 -21.05 35.14
C ILE A 12 -24.18 -20.25 34.55
N ALA A 13 -23.86 -19.12 35.18
CA ALA A 13 -22.74 -18.28 34.74
C ALA A 13 -21.38 -18.98 34.91
N LYS A 14 -21.20 -19.73 36.00
CA LYS A 14 -19.99 -20.53 36.24
C LYS A 14 -19.87 -21.67 35.22
N MET A 15 -20.95 -22.38 34.93
CA MET A 15 -20.97 -23.46 33.93
C MET A 15 -20.56 -22.94 32.55
N LEU A 16 -21.20 -21.88 32.06
CA LEU A 16 -20.90 -21.28 30.75
C LEU A 16 -19.49 -20.70 30.68
N PHE A 17 -18.96 -20.19 31.80
CA PHE A 17 -17.56 -19.76 31.88
C PHE A 17 -16.60 -20.94 31.66
N TYR A 18 -16.81 -22.08 32.34
CA TYR A 18 -15.94 -23.25 32.15
C TYR A 18 -16.08 -23.89 30.78
N GLU A 19 -17.29 -23.91 30.21
CA GLU A 19 -17.51 -24.40 28.85
C GLU A 19 -16.75 -23.56 27.82
N ASN A 20 -16.90 -22.22 27.86
CA ASN A 20 -16.17 -21.32 26.99
C ASN A 20 -14.66 -21.42 27.19
N MET A 21 -14.20 -21.53 28.44
CA MET A 21 -12.78 -21.70 28.74
C MET A 21 -12.23 -23.01 28.15
N THR A 22 -12.96 -24.11 28.30
CA THR A 22 -12.55 -25.43 27.80
C THR A 22 -12.53 -25.46 26.27
N MET A 23 -13.57 -24.94 25.63
CA MET A 23 -13.62 -24.81 24.17
C MET A 23 -12.51 -23.88 23.65
N GLY A 24 -12.25 -22.77 24.35
CA GLY A 24 -11.16 -21.86 24.04
C GLY A 24 -9.79 -22.53 24.15
N LEU A 25 -9.55 -23.33 25.19
CA LEU A 25 -8.30 -24.08 25.37
C LEU A 25 -8.10 -25.14 24.28
N ILE A 26 -9.15 -25.91 23.95
CA ILE A 26 -9.09 -26.89 22.85
C ILE A 26 -8.80 -26.19 21.52
N ALA A 27 -9.50 -25.08 21.25
CA ALA A 27 -9.28 -24.27 20.05
C ALA A 27 -7.86 -23.68 20.00
N LEU A 28 -7.30 -23.27 21.14
CA LEU A 28 -5.91 -22.80 21.24
C LEU A 28 -4.93 -23.89 20.84
N VAL A 29 -5.05 -25.08 21.43
CA VAL A 29 -4.14 -26.21 21.16
C VAL A 29 -4.22 -26.63 19.70
N LEU A 30 -5.42 -26.78 19.16
CA LEU A 30 -5.62 -27.12 17.75
C LEU A 30 -5.13 -25.99 16.83
N GLY A 31 -5.36 -24.74 17.20
CA GLY A 31 -4.91 -23.57 16.45
C GLY A 31 -3.39 -23.46 16.39
N ILE A 32 -2.68 -23.73 17.49
CA ILE A 32 -1.21 -23.78 17.51
C ILE A 32 -0.72 -24.95 16.64
N ALA A 33 -1.34 -26.12 16.74
CA ALA A 33 -0.96 -27.28 15.93
C ALA A 33 -1.11 -27.00 14.43
N ILE A 34 -2.29 -26.55 13.99
CA ILE A 34 -2.56 -26.22 12.59
C ILE A 34 -1.71 -25.03 12.13
N GLY A 35 -1.60 -23.99 12.95
CA GLY A 35 -0.80 -22.80 12.65
C GLY A 35 0.69 -23.10 12.50
N SER A 36 1.22 -24.04 13.29
CA SER A 36 2.62 -24.47 13.17
C SER A 36 2.89 -25.14 11.82
N LEU A 37 1.97 -25.98 11.33
CA LEU A 37 2.07 -26.59 10.00
C LEU A 37 2.03 -25.53 8.89
N PHE A 38 1.18 -24.51 9.05
CA PHE A 38 1.04 -23.43 8.08
C PHE A 38 2.19 -22.42 8.13
N SER A 39 2.96 -22.37 9.24
CA SER A 39 4.06 -21.43 9.44
C SER A 39 5.11 -21.56 8.34
N THR A 40 5.64 -22.76 8.13
CA THR A 40 6.69 -23.01 7.12
C THR A 40 6.19 -22.69 5.71
N LEU A 41 4.97 -23.12 5.36
CA LEU A 41 4.36 -22.79 4.08
C LEU A 41 4.23 -21.27 3.87
N SER A 42 3.85 -20.56 4.92
CA SER A 42 3.69 -19.10 4.87
C SER A 42 5.03 -18.39 4.74
N THR A 43 6.06 -18.86 5.45
CA THR A 43 7.41 -18.28 5.35
C THR A 43 8.04 -18.57 4.00
N GLU A 44 7.87 -19.77 3.45
CA GLU A 44 8.35 -20.13 2.11
C GLU A 44 7.64 -19.28 1.04
N LEU A 45 6.32 -19.12 1.16
CA LEU A 45 5.56 -18.23 0.29
C LEU A 45 6.07 -16.78 0.38
N LEU A 46 6.33 -16.28 1.59
CA LEU A 46 6.87 -14.93 1.80
C LEU A 46 8.24 -14.77 1.13
N LEU A 47 9.18 -15.69 1.36
CA LEU A 47 10.52 -15.59 0.76
C LEU A 47 10.49 -15.70 -0.76
N ASN A 48 9.64 -16.56 -1.30
CA ASN A 48 9.45 -16.68 -2.74
C ASN A 48 8.87 -15.38 -3.33
N LEU A 49 7.90 -14.74 -2.66
CA LEU A 49 7.37 -13.42 -3.05
C LEU A 49 8.42 -12.31 -2.90
N MET A 50 9.35 -12.43 -1.96
CA MET A 50 10.48 -11.50 -1.83
C MET A 50 11.62 -11.78 -2.82
N GLY A 51 11.54 -12.83 -3.65
CA GLY A 51 12.61 -13.21 -4.56
C GLY A 51 13.88 -13.69 -3.85
N ILE A 52 13.77 -14.20 -2.61
CA ILE A 52 14.90 -14.71 -1.83
C ILE A 52 14.89 -16.24 -1.90
N PRO A 53 15.80 -16.86 -2.69
CA PRO A 53 15.91 -18.32 -2.73
C PRO A 53 16.61 -18.80 -1.46
N MET A 54 15.81 -19.23 -0.48
CA MET A 54 16.30 -19.82 0.77
C MET A 54 15.44 -21.01 1.13
N ASP A 55 16.08 -22.15 1.34
CA ASP A 55 15.42 -23.35 1.85
C ASP A 55 15.13 -23.15 3.35
N ILE A 56 13.85 -23.23 3.72
CA ILE A 56 13.42 -23.04 5.10
C ILE A 56 13.21 -24.40 5.74
N HIS A 57 13.92 -24.65 6.84
CA HIS A 57 13.65 -25.81 7.68
C HIS A 57 12.45 -25.56 8.60
N PHE A 58 11.70 -26.63 8.87
CA PHE A 58 10.57 -26.56 9.81
C PHE A 58 11.09 -26.27 11.22
N GLU A 59 10.90 -25.04 11.67
CA GLU A 59 11.18 -24.61 13.04
C GLU A 59 9.93 -24.00 13.64
N ILE A 60 9.64 -24.37 14.90
CA ILE A 60 8.55 -23.77 15.66
C ILE A 60 9.17 -22.71 16.58
N PRO A 61 9.06 -21.41 16.23
CA PRO A 61 9.58 -20.36 17.08
C PRO A 61 8.77 -20.31 18.39
N MET A 62 9.37 -20.75 19.49
CA MET A 62 8.71 -20.82 20.81
C MET A 62 8.14 -19.46 21.23
N ASN A 63 8.83 -18.36 20.86
CA ASN A 63 8.37 -17.00 21.13
C ASN A 63 7.00 -16.70 20.47
N ALA A 64 6.76 -17.18 19.23
CA ALA A 64 5.49 -16.99 18.55
C ALA A 64 4.37 -17.81 19.23
N VAL A 65 4.67 -19.03 19.68
CA VAL A 65 3.72 -19.88 20.40
C VAL A 65 3.30 -19.23 21.72
N ILE A 66 4.26 -18.68 22.48
CA ILE A 66 3.99 -17.99 23.74
C ILE A 66 3.15 -16.73 23.50
N ASN A 67 3.53 -15.89 22.54
CA ASN A 67 2.80 -14.66 22.24
C ASN A 67 1.36 -14.95 21.80
N THR A 68 1.15 -15.90 20.89
CA THR A 68 -0.18 -16.34 20.48
C THR A 68 -0.96 -16.89 21.67
N SER A 69 -0.34 -17.71 22.52
CA SER A 69 -0.99 -18.25 23.72
C SER A 69 -1.45 -17.16 24.68
N ILE A 70 -0.64 -16.12 24.92
CA ILE A 70 -0.99 -15.00 25.79
C ILE A 70 -2.18 -14.22 25.20
N VAL A 71 -2.10 -13.82 23.93
CA VAL A 71 -3.15 -13.01 23.28
C VAL A 71 -4.48 -13.77 23.27
N PHE A 72 -4.48 -15.04 22.86
CA PHE A 72 -5.70 -15.84 22.84
C PHE A 72 -6.21 -16.14 24.25
N SER A 73 -5.34 -16.36 25.24
CA SER A 73 -5.78 -16.51 26.63
C SER A 73 -6.49 -15.25 27.14
N VAL A 74 -5.98 -14.06 26.83
CA VAL A 74 -6.65 -12.79 27.16
C VAL A 74 -7.99 -12.66 26.46
N ILE A 75 -8.09 -13.02 25.18
CA ILE A 75 -9.36 -12.99 24.42
C ILE A 75 -10.37 -14.00 24.99
N ILE A 76 -9.95 -15.22 25.29
CA ILE A 76 -10.81 -16.27 25.88
C ILE A 76 -11.30 -15.84 27.26
N LEU A 77 -10.41 -15.28 28.09
CA LEU A 77 -10.80 -14.72 29.39
C LEU A 77 -11.79 -13.58 29.24
N TYR A 78 -11.52 -12.63 28.34
CA TYR A 78 -12.39 -11.49 28.10
C TYR A 78 -13.79 -11.90 27.61
N THR A 79 -13.85 -12.78 26.63
CA THR A 79 -15.13 -13.31 26.09
C THR A 79 -15.88 -14.14 27.13
N SER A 80 -15.17 -14.92 27.94
CA SER A 80 -15.76 -15.69 29.05
C SER A 80 -16.33 -14.79 30.15
N LEU A 81 -15.63 -13.70 30.50
CA LEU A 81 -16.11 -12.68 31.45
C LEU A 81 -17.30 -11.91 30.89
N GLN A 82 -17.29 -11.57 29.60
CA GLN A 82 -18.47 -10.99 28.95
C GLN A 82 -19.67 -11.92 29.01
N GLY A 83 -19.48 -13.22 28.71
CA GLY A 83 -20.52 -14.25 28.84
C GLY A 83 -21.06 -14.35 30.26
N PHE A 84 -20.18 -14.33 31.26
CA PHE A 84 -20.56 -14.31 32.67
C PHE A 84 -21.41 -13.08 33.03
N ARG A 85 -21.00 -11.87 32.58
CA ARG A 85 -21.73 -10.61 32.82
C ARG A 85 -23.08 -10.59 32.12
N LEU A 86 -23.18 -11.15 30.91
CA LEU A 86 -24.42 -11.24 30.14
C LEU A 86 -25.52 -11.96 30.95
N ILE A 87 -25.20 -13.12 31.53
CA ILE A 87 -26.15 -13.94 32.30
C ILE A 87 -26.62 -13.23 33.57
N TYR A 88 -25.75 -12.43 34.19
CA TYR A 88 -26.09 -11.70 35.40
C TYR A 88 -26.97 -10.47 35.10
N ARG A 89 -26.70 -9.78 33.99
CA ARG A 89 -27.39 -8.53 33.61
C ARG A 89 -28.76 -8.78 32.97
N PHE A 90 -28.94 -9.83 32.17
CA PHE A 90 -30.22 -10.11 31.52
C PHE A 90 -31.22 -10.74 32.51
N LYS A 91 -32.30 -10.02 32.80
CA LYS A 91 -33.44 -10.60 33.52
C LYS A 91 -34.16 -11.56 32.57
N LEU A 92 -34.54 -12.73 33.07
CA LEU A 92 -35.29 -13.74 32.31
C LEU A 92 -36.53 -13.13 31.60
N ILE A 93 -37.16 -12.14 32.23
CA ILE A 93 -38.34 -11.43 31.72
C ILE A 93 -38.04 -10.55 30.48
N GLU A 94 -36.82 -10.06 30.31
CA GLU A 94 -36.40 -9.30 29.13
C GLU A 94 -36.15 -10.23 27.95
N LEU A 95 -35.72 -11.48 28.19
CA LEU A 95 -35.55 -12.48 27.14
C LEU A 95 -36.89 -12.93 26.54
N PHE A 96 -37.93 -13.07 27.36
CA PHE A 96 -39.30 -13.35 26.92
C PHE A 96 -40.02 -12.12 26.33
N ARG A 97 -39.72 -10.91 26.83
CA ARG A 97 -40.24 -9.67 26.23
C ARG A 97 -39.52 -9.29 24.94
N ALA A 98 -38.31 -9.78 24.69
CA ALA A 98 -37.61 -9.59 23.41
C ALA A 98 -38.34 -10.26 22.23
N GLU A 99 -39.12 -11.30 22.48
CA GLU A 99 -39.97 -11.98 21.48
C GLU A 99 -41.26 -11.20 21.19
N LYS A 100 -41.75 -10.39 22.16
CA LYS A 100 -42.97 -9.56 22.05
C LYS A 100 -42.71 -8.08 21.73
N GLN A 101 -41.48 -7.59 21.88
CA GLN A 101 -41.11 -6.27 21.39
C GLN A 101 -40.88 -6.35 19.88
N GLY A 102 -41.95 -6.10 19.11
CA GLY A 102 -41.80 -5.81 17.69
C GLY A 102 -40.72 -4.76 17.48
N GLU A 103 -39.85 -4.96 16.49
CA GLU A 103 -38.78 -4.02 16.15
C GLU A 103 -39.37 -2.61 16.07
N LYS A 104 -38.90 -1.72 16.96
CA LYS A 104 -39.42 -0.35 17.06
C LYS A 104 -39.51 0.27 15.66
N ALA A 105 -40.64 0.87 15.33
CA ALA A 105 -40.85 1.54 14.05
C ALA A 105 -39.65 2.45 13.72
N PRO A 106 -39.18 2.49 12.45
CA PRO A 106 -37.97 3.20 12.09
C PRO A 106 -38.06 4.68 12.48
N LYS A 107 -37.14 5.16 13.32
CA LYS A 107 -36.93 6.60 13.50
C LYS A 107 -36.30 7.10 12.21
N ASN A 108 -37.07 7.85 11.43
CA ASN A 108 -36.59 8.47 10.21
C ASN A 108 -35.71 9.66 10.60
N SER A 109 -34.50 9.73 10.07
CA SER A 109 -33.76 10.98 10.04
C SER A 109 -33.23 11.16 8.63
N PRO A 110 -33.99 11.82 7.75
CA PRO A 110 -33.56 12.08 6.38
C PRO A 110 -32.28 12.92 6.34
N ILE A 111 -32.07 13.78 7.35
CA ILE A 111 -30.83 14.56 7.51
C ILE A 111 -29.62 13.64 7.69
N LEU A 112 -29.71 12.63 8.56
CA LEU A 112 -28.63 11.66 8.77
C LEU A 112 -28.42 10.78 7.54
N ALA A 113 -29.48 10.45 6.79
CA ALA A 113 -29.36 9.72 5.53
C ALA A 113 -28.57 10.50 4.47
N ILE A 114 -28.88 11.79 4.31
CA ILE A 114 -28.16 12.69 3.38
C ILE A 114 -26.72 12.90 3.85
N LEU A 115 -26.49 13.06 5.17
CA LEU A 115 -25.14 13.19 5.73
C LEU A 115 -24.28 11.95 5.47
N GLY A 116 -24.82 10.75 5.67
CA GLY A 116 -24.07 9.52 5.40
C GLY A 116 -23.68 9.39 3.93
N LEU A 117 -24.60 9.72 3.03
CA LEU A 117 -24.33 9.73 1.59
C LEU A 117 -23.28 10.79 1.22
N SER A 118 -23.40 12.01 1.76
CA SER A 118 -22.45 13.09 1.48
C SER A 118 -21.05 12.77 2.02
N MET A 119 -20.93 12.14 3.20
CA MET A 119 -19.65 11.70 3.74
C MET A 119 -18.96 10.69 2.83
N VAL A 120 -19.69 9.70 2.30
CA VAL A 120 -19.11 8.72 1.36
C VAL A 120 -18.67 9.42 0.07
N ILE A 121 -19.52 10.28 -0.51
CA ILE A 121 -19.19 11.02 -1.73
C ILE A 121 -17.97 11.92 -1.52
N LEU A 122 -17.91 12.66 -0.41
CA LEU A 122 -16.76 13.50 -0.08
C LEU A 122 -15.50 12.68 0.16
N GLY A 123 -15.61 11.52 0.82
CA GLY A 123 -14.49 10.60 1.00
C GLY A 123 -13.90 10.14 -0.33
N TYR A 124 -14.76 9.75 -1.29
CA TYR A 124 -14.32 9.40 -2.65
C TYR A 124 -13.79 10.60 -3.44
N TYR A 125 -14.38 11.78 -3.27
CA TYR A 125 -13.90 13.01 -3.90
C TYR A 125 -12.49 13.38 -3.44
N PHE A 126 -12.23 13.31 -2.12
CA PHE A 126 -10.89 13.52 -1.57
C PHE A 126 -9.91 12.41 -1.95
N ALA A 127 -10.38 11.16 -2.09
CA ALA A 127 -9.53 10.07 -2.57
C ALA A 127 -9.16 10.22 -4.05
N TYR A 128 -10.09 10.66 -4.90
CA TYR A 128 -9.83 10.90 -6.32
C TYR A 128 -8.86 12.08 -6.53
N ASN A 129 -9.06 13.17 -5.79
CA ASN A 129 -8.18 14.33 -5.84
C ASN A 129 -7.11 14.26 -4.73
N PHE A 130 -6.74 13.07 -4.27
CA PHE A 130 -5.86 12.91 -3.10
C PHE A 130 -4.60 13.76 -3.21
N ILE A 131 -4.04 13.79 -4.40
CA ILE A 131 -2.78 14.41 -4.70
C ILE A 131 -2.87 15.94 -4.58
N ASP A 132 -3.92 16.58 -5.11
CA ASP A 132 -4.11 18.04 -5.02
C ASP A 132 -4.31 18.56 -3.59
N TYR A 133 -4.76 17.69 -2.69
CA TYR A 133 -5.06 18.03 -1.29
C TYR A 133 -3.96 17.61 -0.32
N VAL A 134 -3.10 16.64 -0.69
CA VAL A 134 -2.04 16.13 0.19
C VAL A 134 -1.05 17.23 0.54
N GLU A 135 -0.74 18.11 -0.41
CA GLU A 135 0.17 19.25 -0.22
C GLU A 135 -0.39 20.31 0.73
N LYS A 136 -1.72 20.45 0.78
CA LYS A 136 -2.41 21.49 1.57
C LYS A 136 -2.69 21.05 3.01
N ILE A 137 -3.02 19.77 3.22
CA ILE A 137 -3.59 19.26 4.47
C ILE A 137 -2.64 18.26 5.18
N ASN A 138 -1.51 17.89 4.56
CA ASN A 138 -0.60 16.83 4.99
C ASN A 138 -1.19 15.42 4.79
N PHE A 139 -0.34 14.47 4.37
CA PHE A 139 -0.68 13.09 4.04
C PHE A 139 -1.50 12.39 5.12
N LEU A 140 -1.00 12.40 6.37
CA LEU A 140 -1.62 11.63 7.45
C LEU A 140 -3.03 12.16 7.79
N MET A 141 -3.23 13.48 7.75
CA MET A 141 -4.52 14.09 8.06
C MET A 141 -5.54 13.84 6.94
N LEU A 142 -5.12 13.94 5.68
CA LEU A 142 -5.99 13.64 4.53
C LEU A 142 -6.38 12.16 4.50
N ALA A 143 -5.44 11.26 4.75
CA ALA A 143 -5.71 9.82 4.83
C ALA A 143 -6.72 9.48 5.94
N LEU A 144 -6.57 10.07 7.13
CA LEU A 144 -7.52 9.90 8.23
C LEU A 144 -8.90 10.49 7.88
N LEU A 145 -8.96 11.63 7.19
CA LEU A 145 -10.21 12.25 6.75
C LEU A 145 -10.96 11.33 5.78
N ILE A 146 -10.27 10.75 4.80
CA ILE A 146 -10.85 9.80 3.84
C ILE A 146 -11.36 8.56 4.57
N LEU A 147 -10.57 8.00 5.50
CA LEU A 147 -10.95 6.82 6.27
C LEU A 147 -12.19 7.08 7.13
N ILE A 148 -12.21 8.17 7.90
CA ILE A 148 -13.35 8.53 8.74
C ILE A 148 -14.60 8.79 7.88
N SER A 149 -14.44 9.46 6.73
CA SER A 149 -15.55 9.79 5.84
C SER A 149 -16.15 8.55 5.18
N THR A 150 -15.30 7.64 4.68
CA THR A 150 -15.76 6.41 4.01
C THR A 150 -16.29 5.38 4.99
N VAL A 151 -15.57 5.08 6.08
CA VAL A 151 -16.00 4.10 7.09
C VAL A 151 -17.20 4.65 7.87
N GLY A 152 -17.07 5.84 8.44
CA GLY A 152 -18.16 6.49 9.18
C GLY A 152 -19.40 6.71 8.32
N GLY A 153 -19.21 7.20 7.09
CA GLY A 153 -20.28 7.38 6.11
C GLY A 153 -21.00 6.07 5.78
N THR A 154 -20.27 4.96 5.61
CA THR A 154 -20.85 3.62 5.37
C THR A 154 -21.75 3.18 6.52
N TYR A 155 -21.32 3.35 7.78
CA TYR A 155 -22.15 3.01 8.94
C TYR A 155 -23.42 3.86 9.01
N ILE A 156 -23.32 5.17 8.78
CA ILE A 156 -24.49 6.07 8.75
C ILE A 156 -25.43 5.69 7.59
N LEU A 157 -24.89 5.35 6.43
CA LEU A 157 -25.64 4.96 5.23
C LEU A 157 -26.51 3.72 5.52
N PHE A 158 -25.94 2.64 6.05
CA PHE A 158 -26.74 1.45 6.36
C PHE A 158 -27.79 1.68 7.46
N HIS A 159 -27.51 2.52 8.45
CA HIS A 159 -28.46 2.78 9.54
C HIS A 159 -29.62 3.71 9.16
N PHE A 160 -29.37 4.71 8.30
CA PHE A 160 -30.34 5.76 8.00
C PHE A 160 -30.76 5.81 6.53
N PHE A 161 -29.79 5.74 5.60
CA PHE A 161 -30.08 5.85 4.16
C PHE A 161 -30.81 4.63 3.61
N THR A 162 -30.38 3.41 3.92
CA THR A 162 -31.05 2.20 3.42
C THR A 162 -32.50 2.11 3.95
N VAL A 163 -32.73 2.52 5.20
CA VAL A 163 -34.08 2.60 5.80
C VAL A 163 -34.93 3.69 5.14
N PHE A 164 -34.32 4.84 4.80
CA PHE A 164 -34.98 5.92 4.06
C PHE A 164 -35.38 5.49 2.64
N LEU A 165 -34.47 4.84 1.90
CA LEU A 165 -34.71 4.35 0.55
C LEU A 165 -35.86 3.32 0.52
N LEU A 166 -35.82 2.33 1.43
CA LEU A 166 -36.87 1.31 1.53
C LEU A 166 -38.23 1.88 1.92
N ARG A 167 -38.26 2.96 2.73
CA ARG A 167 -39.49 3.71 3.02
C ARG A 167 -39.98 4.54 1.83
N HIS A 168 -39.09 5.14 1.06
CA HIS A 168 -39.45 5.86 -0.15
C HIS A 168 -40.06 4.90 -1.18
N MET A 169 -39.45 3.71 -1.36
CA MET A 169 -40.01 2.63 -2.18
C MET A 169 -41.40 2.17 -1.67
N ARG A 170 -41.59 2.09 -0.35
CA ARG A 170 -42.90 1.82 0.26
C ARG A 170 -43.94 2.92 0.00
N ASN A 171 -43.53 4.18 -0.11
CA ASN A 171 -44.45 5.31 -0.34
C ASN A 171 -44.87 5.44 -1.81
N ASN A 172 -44.16 4.82 -2.75
CA ASN A 172 -44.57 4.78 -4.16
C ASN A 172 -45.70 3.78 -4.37
N LYS A 173 -46.95 4.26 -4.31
CA LYS A 173 -48.16 3.45 -4.34
C LYS A 173 -48.25 2.53 -5.57
N ASN A 174 -47.76 2.94 -6.75
CA ASN A 174 -47.81 2.11 -7.97
C ASN A 174 -46.89 0.87 -7.91
N SER A 175 -45.73 0.98 -7.24
CA SER A 175 -44.76 -0.12 -7.14
C SER A 175 -45.02 -0.99 -5.91
N PHE A 176 -45.45 -0.37 -4.80
CA PHE A 176 -45.67 -1.06 -3.54
C PHE A 176 -46.87 -2.01 -3.57
N TYR A 177 -48.00 -1.60 -4.17
CA TYR A 177 -49.23 -2.41 -4.22
C TYR A 177 -49.26 -3.48 -5.33
N ASN A 178 -48.19 -3.61 -6.11
CA ASN A 178 -48.11 -4.61 -7.17
C ASN A 178 -47.63 -5.98 -6.63
N GLY A 179 -48.54 -6.94 -6.54
CA GLY A 179 -48.23 -8.35 -6.23
C GLY A 179 -47.54 -8.58 -4.87
N MET A 180 -46.43 -9.30 -4.87
CA MET A 180 -45.67 -9.69 -3.64
C MET A 180 -44.78 -8.55 -3.08
N ASN A 181 -44.75 -7.37 -3.69
CA ASN A 181 -43.89 -6.25 -3.27
C ASN A 181 -44.25 -5.71 -1.88
N VAL A 182 -45.54 -5.77 -1.47
CA VAL A 182 -45.99 -5.34 -0.14
C VAL A 182 -45.29 -6.14 0.98
N ILE A 183 -45.28 -7.46 0.82
CA ILE A 183 -44.71 -8.40 1.80
C ILE A 183 -43.18 -8.31 1.77
N SER A 184 -42.59 -8.31 0.57
CA SER A 184 -41.14 -8.29 0.37
C SER A 184 -40.51 -7.00 0.89
N THR A 185 -41.06 -5.83 0.53
CA THR A 185 -40.53 -4.52 0.95
C THR A 185 -40.67 -4.32 2.46
N SER A 186 -41.77 -4.80 3.05
CA SER A 186 -41.98 -4.72 4.51
C SER A 186 -40.99 -5.62 5.25
N GLN A 187 -40.81 -6.88 4.82
CA GLN A 187 -39.85 -7.79 5.44
C GLN A 187 -38.40 -7.33 5.27
N LEU A 188 -38.02 -6.80 4.10
CA LEU A 188 -36.70 -6.21 3.85
C LEU A 188 -36.43 -5.01 4.74
N LEU A 189 -37.40 -4.09 4.91
CA LEU A 189 -37.23 -2.90 5.76
C LEU A 189 -36.91 -3.26 7.21
N TYR A 190 -37.62 -4.23 7.78
CA TYR A 190 -37.38 -4.69 9.15
C TYR A 190 -36.05 -5.45 9.26
N ARG A 191 -35.78 -6.41 8.37
CA ARG A 191 -34.52 -7.19 8.37
C ARG A 191 -33.28 -6.34 8.16
N ILE A 192 -33.31 -5.39 7.22
CA ILE A 192 -32.17 -4.50 6.94
C ILE A 192 -31.91 -3.57 8.12
N LYS A 193 -32.95 -3.04 8.78
CA LYS A 193 -32.76 -2.20 9.97
C LYS A 193 -32.22 -3.00 11.15
N GLY A 194 -32.75 -4.19 11.40
CA GLY A 194 -32.29 -5.08 12.47
C GLY A 194 -30.82 -5.48 12.31
N ASN A 195 -30.34 -5.51 11.06
CA ASN A 195 -29.00 -5.99 10.69
C ASN A 195 -28.11 -4.90 10.08
N ALA A 196 -28.46 -3.62 10.21
CA ALA A 196 -27.75 -2.51 9.55
C ALA A 196 -26.28 -2.45 9.97
N THR A 197 -25.98 -2.71 11.24
CA THR A 197 -24.61 -2.78 11.75
C THR A 197 -23.82 -3.90 11.09
N SER A 198 -24.40 -5.11 10.99
CA SER A 198 -23.76 -6.26 10.36
C SER A 198 -23.47 -5.99 8.88
N LEU A 199 -24.43 -5.42 8.15
CA LEU A 199 -24.28 -5.05 6.74
C LEU A 199 -23.16 -4.01 6.54
N ALA A 200 -23.09 -2.99 7.40
CA ALA A 200 -22.01 -2.01 7.38
C ALA A 200 -20.65 -2.66 7.62
N THR A 201 -20.54 -3.54 8.63
CA THR A 201 -19.30 -4.27 8.92
C THR A 201 -18.86 -5.15 7.74
N ILE A 202 -19.77 -5.89 7.12
CA ILE A 202 -19.47 -6.71 5.94
C ILE A 202 -18.97 -5.84 4.79
N SER A 203 -19.66 -4.73 4.49
CA SER A 203 -19.27 -3.80 3.43
C SER A 203 -17.88 -3.19 3.68
N THR A 204 -17.61 -2.74 4.91
CA THR A 204 -16.30 -2.18 5.27
C THR A 204 -15.18 -3.22 5.19
N LEU A 205 -15.40 -4.43 5.71
CA LEU A 205 -14.41 -5.52 5.60
C LEU A 205 -14.16 -5.88 4.13
N ALA A 206 -15.20 -5.93 3.29
CA ALA A 206 -15.06 -6.20 1.85
C ALA A 206 -14.23 -5.14 1.15
N ALA A 207 -14.52 -3.86 1.41
CA ALA A 207 -13.75 -2.74 0.86
C ALA A 207 -12.27 -2.82 1.29
N VAL A 208 -11.99 -3.04 2.59
CA VAL A 208 -10.62 -3.16 3.08
C VAL A 208 -9.89 -4.35 2.46
N THR A 209 -10.57 -5.48 2.28
CA THR A 209 -10.00 -6.68 1.64
C THR A 209 -9.59 -6.40 0.19
N ILE A 210 -10.50 -5.81 -0.60
CA ILE A 210 -10.24 -5.48 -2.00
C ILE A 210 -9.13 -4.44 -2.11
N CYS A 211 -9.15 -3.39 -1.29
CA CYS A 211 -8.11 -2.36 -1.29
C CYS A 211 -6.74 -2.92 -0.88
N SER A 212 -6.68 -3.76 0.17
CA SER A 212 -5.43 -4.32 0.66
C SER A 212 -4.77 -5.22 -0.40
N ILE A 213 -5.54 -6.10 -1.04
CA ILE A 213 -5.03 -6.94 -2.12
C ILE A 213 -4.67 -6.08 -3.34
N GLY A 214 -5.54 -5.14 -3.73
CA GLY A 214 -5.35 -4.30 -4.90
C GLY A 214 -4.10 -3.41 -4.81
N ILE A 215 -3.87 -2.76 -3.66
CA ILE A 215 -2.67 -1.95 -3.44
C ILE A 215 -1.42 -2.83 -3.53
N SER A 216 -1.44 -3.99 -2.88
CA SER A 216 -0.24 -4.82 -2.79
C SER A 216 0.11 -5.48 -4.12
N VAL A 217 -0.90 -5.93 -4.89
CA VAL A 217 -0.71 -6.43 -6.26
C VAL A 217 -0.22 -5.32 -7.18
N SER A 218 -0.77 -4.11 -7.07
CA SER A 218 -0.35 -2.96 -7.87
C SER A 218 1.13 -2.64 -7.61
N LEU A 219 1.55 -2.52 -6.35
CA LEU A 219 2.94 -2.24 -6.01
C LEU A 219 3.90 -3.34 -6.49
N TYR A 220 3.52 -4.61 -6.34
CA TYR A 220 4.36 -5.73 -6.77
C TYR A 220 4.51 -5.80 -8.29
N SER A 221 3.44 -5.56 -9.05
CA SER A 221 3.46 -5.63 -10.51
C SER A 221 4.13 -4.42 -11.17
N ASN A 222 4.11 -3.24 -10.53
CA ASN A 222 4.68 -2.01 -11.09
C ASN A 222 6.15 -1.79 -10.71
N ILE A 223 6.79 -2.71 -9.97
CA ILE A 223 8.14 -2.46 -9.45
C ILE A 223 9.17 -2.30 -10.56
N GLU A 224 9.05 -3.06 -11.65
CA GLU A 224 9.94 -2.93 -12.81
C GLU A 224 9.84 -1.53 -13.42
N ASP A 225 8.63 -1.04 -13.66
CA ASP A 225 8.36 0.29 -14.23
C ASP A 225 8.82 1.41 -13.27
N MET A 226 8.62 1.22 -11.96
CA MET A 226 9.09 2.17 -10.95
C MET A 226 10.61 2.24 -10.91
N THR A 227 11.29 1.09 -10.95
CA THR A 227 12.75 1.05 -10.95
C THR A 227 13.30 1.61 -12.24
N LYS A 228 12.79 1.21 -13.43
CA LYS A 228 13.23 1.77 -14.72
C LYS A 228 12.96 3.27 -14.85
N GLY A 229 11.91 3.76 -14.20
CA GLY A 229 11.60 5.18 -14.16
C GLY A 229 12.65 6.03 -13.44
N VAL A 230 13.49 5.44 -12.59
CA VAL A 230 14.59 6.11 -11.86
C VAL A 230 15.97 5.66 -12.35
N TYR A 231 16.11 4.38 -12.65
CA TYR A 231 17.33 3.69 -13.04
C TYR A 231 17.13 3.04 -14.42
N PRO A 232 17.08 3.80 -15.52
CA PRO A 232 16.76 3.25 -16.84
C PRO A 232 17.92 2.49 -17.49
N TYR A 233 19.12 2.55 -16.90
CA TYR A 233 20.29 1.82 -17.38
C TYR A 233 20.63 0.65 -16.45
N SER A 234 21.32 -0.37 -16.94
CA SER A 234 21.72 -1.47 -16.05
C SER A 234 22.78 -1.03 -15.05
N TYR A 235 23.77 -0.26 -15.51
CA TYR A 235 24.85 0.30 -14.69
C TYR A 235 25.28 1.67 -15.20
N THR A 236 25.55 2.59 -14.28
CA THR A 236 26.30 3.82 -14.58
C THR A 236 27.34 4.10 -13.51
N HIS A 237 28.54 4.49 -13.92
CA HIS A 237 29.61 4.92 -13.00
C HIS A 237 30.50 5.98 -13.65
N THR A 238 31.17 6.78 -12.83
CA THR A 238 32.17 7.74 -13.30
C THR A 238 33.50 7.02 -13.56
N VAL A 239 34.11 7.26 -14.72
CA VAL A 239 35.43 6.71 -15.13
C VAL A 239 36.54 7.57 -14.53
N ILE A 240 37.42 6.95 -13.74
CA ILE A 240 38.50 7.62 -12.99
C ILE A 240 39.85 6.93 -13.22
N ASP A 241 39.88 5.60 -13.18
CA ASP A 241 41.11 4.80 -13.28
C ASP A 241 41.02 3.78 -14.42
N ALA A 242 41.93 3.89 -15.39
CA ALA A 242 42.01 3.00 -16.55
C ALA A 242 42.25 1.52 -16.16
N ASN A 243 42.96 1.24 -15.07
CA ASN A 243 43.18 -0.13 -14.59
C ASN A 243 41.90 -0.75 -14.04
N LYS A 244 41.04 0.06 -13.39
CA LYS A 244 39.74 -0.41 -12.92
C LYS A 244 38.78 -0.62 -14.08
N GLU A 245 38.79 0.25 -15.09
CA GLU A 245 37.98 0.04 -16.31
C GLU A 245 38.35 -1.27 -17.03
N ALA A 246 39.65 -1.59 -17.13
CA ALA A 246 40.06 -2.88 -17.70
C ALA A 246 39.53 -4.09 -16.89
N GLN A 247 39.39 -3.95 -15.56
CA GLN A 247 38.80 -4.98 -14.71
C GLN A 247 37.27 -5.05 -14.88
N VAL A 248 36.60 -3.91 -15.08
CA VAL A 248 35.17 -3.85 -15.42
C VAL A 248 34.91 -4.58 -16.74
N ASP A 249 35.71 -4.31 -17.77
CA ASP A 249 35.59 -4.96 -19.09
C ASP A 249 35.78 -6.48 -18.99
N ALA A 250 36.81 -6.92 -18.26
CA ALA A 250 37.06 -8.34 -18.03
C ALA A 250 35.90 -9.02 -17.27
N THR A 251 35.27 -8.30 -16.33
CA THR A 251 34.13 -8.79 -15.56
C THR A 251 32.87 -8.89 -16.42
N LEU A 252 32.60 -7.90 -17.27
CA LEU A 252 31.50 -7.93 -18.22
C LEU A 252 31.66 -9.10 -19.21
N GLU A 253 32.87 -9.31 -19.76
CA GLU A 253 33.14 -10.45 -20.65
C GLU A 253 33.00 -11.80 -19.93
N LYS A 254 33.42 -11.91 -18.67
CA LYS A 254 33.23 -13.11 -17.84
C LYS A 254 31.75 -13.49 -17.70
N HIS A 255 30.83 -12.51 -17.61
CA HIS A 255 29.40 -12.72 -17.39
C HIS A 255 28.55 -12.67 -18.69
N LYS A 256 29.19 -12.46 -19.84
CA LYS A 256 28.55 -12.27 -21.15
C LYS A 256 27.61 -13.38 -21.59
N SER A 257 27.82 -14.61 -21.12
CA SER A 257 26.96 -15.75 -21.45
C SER A 257 25.54 -15.61 -20.90
N LYS A 258 25.35 -14.85 -19.81
CA LYS A 258 24.04 -14.61 -19.17
C LYS A 258 23.57 -13.15 -19.35
N HIS A 259 24.52 -12.23 -19.44
CA HIS A 259 24.29 -10.78 -19.48
C HIS A 259 25.01 -10.17 -20.68
N GLN A 260 24.44 -10.33 -21.88
CA GLN A 260 25.02 -9.74 -23.09
C GLN A 260 24.92 -8.22 -23.02
N ILE A 261 26.01 -7.52 -23.36
CA ILE A 261 26.04 -6.06 -23.43
C ILE A 261 25.23 -5.63 -24.65
N SER A 262 24.18 -4.85 -24.43
CA SER A 262 23.37 -4.26 -25.49
C SER A 262 23.84 -2.85 -25.85
N HIS A 263 24.26 -2.05 -24.87
CA HIS A 263 24.82 -0.71 -25.07
C HIS A 263 25.97 -0.47 -24.09
N ASP A 264 27.00 0.24 -24.54
CA ASP A 264 28.12 0.71 -23.74
C ASP A 264 28.55 2.08 -24.29
N TYR A 265 28.29 3.14 -23.53
CA TYR A 265 28.43 4.51 -23.98
C TYR A 265 29.17 5.37 -22.96
N LEU A 266 30.11 6.20 -23.44
CA LEU A 266 30.86 7.15 -22.62
C LEU A 266 30.30 8.56 -22.80
N LEU A 267 29.66 9.06 -21.76
CA LEU A 267 29.06 10.39 -21.72
C LEU A 267 29.96 11.38 -20.99
N LYS A 268 30.29 12.50 -21.64
CA LYS A 268 31.06 13.58 -21.01
C LYS A 268 30.12 14.62 -20.41
N THR A 269 30.34 14.93 -19.13
CA THR A 269 29.55 15.91 -18.36
C THR A 269 30.46 16.78 -17.51
N LEU A 270 29.98 17.94 -17.09
CA LEU A 270 30.67 18.80 -16.11
C LEU A 270 29.87 18.85 -14.82
N GLU A 271 30.56 18.75 -13.67
CA GLU A 271 29.98 19.11 -12.39
C GLU A 271 30.27 20.58 -12.09
N VAL A 272 29.23 21.41 -12.21
CA VAL A 272 29.32 22.86 -12.09
C VAL A 272 28.68 23.30 -10.78
N LYS A 273 29.25 24.29 -10.09
CA LYS A 273 28.59 24.88 -8.92
C LYS A 273 27.32 25.59 -9.35
N GLY A 274 26.18 25.22 -8.77
CA GLY A 274 24.92 25.77 -9.20
C GLY A 274 23.74 25.28 -8.39
N THR A 275 22.61 25.93 -8.57
CA THR A 275 21.35 25.57 -7.92
C THR A 275 20.23 25.60 -8.93
N ALA A 276 19.44 24.52 -8.95
CA ALA A 276 18.14 24.53 -9.61
C ALA A 276 17.12 25.07 -8.60
N HIS A 277 16.46 26.18 -8.92
CA HIS A 277 15.36 26.67 -8.10
C HIS A 277 14.11 25.88 -8.47
N GLU A 278 13.97 24.69 -7.89
CA GLU A 278 12.74 23.91 -8.02
C GLU A 278 11.66 24.51 -7.12
N ASN A 279 10.55 24.95 -7.72
CA ASN A 279 9.35 25.35 -6.96
C ASN A 279 8.43 24.15 -6.68
N THR A 280 8.92 22.93 -6.85
CA THR A 280 8.11 21.70 -6.85
C THR A 280 8.30 20.91 -5.57
N ILE A 281 7.22 20.87 -4.79
CA ILE A 281 6.93 19.92 -3.71
C ILE A 281 7.92 19.97 -2.52
N LYS A 282 7.45 20.50 -1.39
CA LYS A 282 8.16 20.55 -0.09
C LYS A 282 8.32 19.17 0.57
N ILE A 283 8.68 18.11 -0.17
CA ILE A 283 8.89 16.77 0.40
C ILE A 283 10.28 16.59 1.01
N ASN A 284 11.26 17.41 0.64
CA ASN A 284 12.40 17.73 1.48
C ASN A 284 12.96 19.06 0.98
N LYS A 285 12.76 20.14 1.74
CA LYS A 285 13.65 21.30 1.60
C LYS A 285 15.03 20.82 2.04
N THR A 286 15.83 20.30 1.12
CA THR A 286 17.28 20.30 1.32
C THR A 286 17.64 21.77 1.36
N GLU A 287 17.86 22.30 2.57
CA GLU A 287 18.27 23.68 2.75
C GLU A 287 19.50 23.96 1.88
N LEU A 288 19.49 25.16 1.28
CA LEU A 288 20.54 25.72 0.45
C LEU A 288 21.92 25.48 1.08
N ASN A 289 22.70 24.57 0.50
CA ASN A 289 24.13 24.50 0.78
C ASN A 289 24.88 25.22 -0.35
N GLU A 290 25.81 26.11 0.00
CA GLU A 290 26.69 26.83 -0.94
C GLU A 290 27.60 25.90 -1.78
N ASN A 291 27.55 24.59 -1.54
CA ASN A 291 28.31 23.54 -2.22
C ASN A 291 27.49 22.66 -3.17
N THR A 292 26.24 23.01 -3.49
CA THR A 292 25.46 22.21 -4.46
C THR A 292 26.11 22.29 -5.85
N THR A 293 26.43 21.14 -6.41
CA THR A 293 26.85 21.00 -7.81
C THR A 293 25.66 20.50 -8.64
N ILE A 294 25.63 20.91 -9.90
CA ILE A 294 24.68 20.45 -10.91
C ILE A 294 25.46 19.83 -12.06
N THR A 295 24.85 18.84 -12.73
CA THR A 295 25.46 18.21 -13.89
C THR A 295 25.08 18.98 -15.15
N VAL A 296 26.05 19.24 -16.01
CA VAL A 296 25.86 19.98 -17.26
C VAL A 296 26.41 19.18 -18.45
N ILE A 297 25.71 19.23 -19.58
CA ILE A 297 26.08 18.59 -20.84
C ILE A 297 26.06 19.62 -21.99
N SER A 298 27.02 19.52 -22.92
CA SER A 298 27.02 20.37 -24.11
C SER A 298 25.93 19.94 -25.11
N GLN A 299 25.43 20.88 -25.91
CA GLN A 299 24.42 20.58 -26.92
C GLN A 299 24.92 19.59 -27.98
N SER A 300 26.19 19.66 -28.37
CA SER A 300 26.82 18.68 -29.27
C SER A 300 26.85 17.28 -28.66
N THR A 301 27.31 17.15 -27.41
CA THR A 301 27.37 15.85 -26.71
C THR A 301 25.97 15.28 -26.50
N PHE A 302 24.98 16.12 -26.17
CA PHE A 302 23.60 15.69 -26.04
C PHE A 302 23.03 15.19 -27.37
N LYS A 303 23.36 15.83 -28.49
CA LYS A 303 22.88 15.38 -29.81
C LYS A 303 23.39 13.97 -30.15
N ASP A 304 24.63 13.66 -29.81
CA ASP A 304 25.21 12.33 -30.03
C ASP A 304 24.59 11.31 -29.07
N PHE A 305 24.44 11.67 -27.78
CA PHE A 305 23.74 10.86 -26.78
C PHE A 305 22.29 10.56 -27.18
N ALA A 306 21.55 11.58 -27.62
CA ALA A 306 20.17 11.43 -28.07
C ALA A 306 20.07 10.52 -29.31
N LYS A 307 21.07 10.56 -30.21
CA LYS A 307 21.10 9.65 -31.36
C LYS A 307 21.35 8.20 -30.94
N GLU A 308 22.27 7.98 -30.00
CA GLU A 308 22.61 6.64 -29.49
C GLU A 308 21.40 5.96 -28.83
N PHE A 309 20.68 6.70 -27.98
CA PHE A 309 19.53 6.18 -27.24
C PHE A 309 18.17 6.40 -27.93
N ASN A 310 18.16 6.84 -29.20
CA ASN A 310 16.96 7.16 -29.98
C ASN A 310 16.01 8.18 -29.33
N TYR A 311 16.57 9.18 -28.64
CA TYR A 311 15.85 10.30 -28.06
C TYR A 311 15.63 11.44 -29.05
N ASN A 312 14.61 12.27 -28.78
CA ASN A 312 14.34 13.45 -29.59
C ASN A 312 15.39 14.52 -29.33
N ASN A 313 15.91 15.11 -30.41
CA ASN A 313 16.88 16.19 -30.31
C ASN A 313 16.20 17.52 -29.97
N VAL A 314 16.94 18.42 -29.31
CA VAL A 314 16.40 19.68 -28.80
C VAL A 314 17.21 20.87 -29.33
N LYS A 315 16.51 21.96 -29.65
CA LYS A 315 17.12 23.24 -30.04
C LYS A 315 16.99 24.25 -28.90
N LEU A 316 18.13 24.76 -28.45
CA LEU A 316 18.25 25.75 -27.39
C LEU A 316 18.44 27.16 -27.96
N ASN A 317 17.88 28.15 -27.25
CA ASN A 317 18.20 29.57 -27.40
C ASN A 317 19.25 29.97 -26.35
N LYS A 318 19.93 31.13 -26.52
CA LYS A 318 21.07 31.53 -25.67
C LYS A 318 20.77 31.66 -24.16
N GLU A 319 19.52 31.89 -23.78
CA GLU A 319 19.07 32.10 -22.38
C GLU A 319 18.17 30.96 -21.85
N GLU A 320 18.00 29.91 -22.64
CA GLU A 320 17.16 28.75 -22.32
C GLU A 320 18.04 27.53 -22.06
N THR A 321 17.61 26.69 -21.11
CA THR A 321 18.16 25.36 -20.91
C THR A 321 17.04 24.33 -20.89
N VAL A 322 17.43 23.06 -21.02
CA VAL A 322 16.54 21.91 -20.97
C VAL A 322 17.07 20.99 -19.89
N ALA A 323 16.18 20.52 -19.01
CA ALA A 323 16.53 19.58 -17.96
C ALA A 323 16.31 18.15 -18.44
N LEU A 324 17.30 17.31 -18.23
CA LEU A 324 17.24 15.87 -18.43
C LEU A 324 17.10 15.23 -17.05
N THR A 325 15.99 14.56 -16.82
CA THR A 325 15.61 14.04 -15.51
C THR A 325 15.05 12.62 -15.64
N SER A 326 14.75 11.98 -14.51
CA SER A 326 14.15 10.65 -14.48
C SER A 326 12.70 10.67 -14.97
N GLU A 327 12.20 9.56 -15.51
CA GLU A 327 10.79 9.48 -15.90
C GLU A 327 9.87 9.58 -14.68
N LEU A 328 10.30 9.00 -13.56
CA LEU A 328 9.57 9.02 -12.30
C LEU A 328 9.47 10.45 -11.73
N SER A 329 10.52 11.26 -11.80
CA SER A 329 10.46 12.67 -11.39
C SER A 329 9.48 13.47 -12.26
N ILE A 330 9.44 13.26 -13.58
CA ILE A 330 8.44 13.90 -14.45
C ILE A 330 7.03 13.42 -14.12
N LYS A 331 6.81 12.12 -13.92
CA LYS A 331 5.51 11.58 -13.52
C LYS A 331 5.06 12.18 -12.19
N ILE A 332 5.97 12.27 -11.22
CA ILE A 332 5.70 12.91 -9.93
C ILE A 332 5.41 14.40 -10.13
N LYS A 333 6.23 15.18 -10.83
CA LYS A 333 5.99 16.60 -11.07
C LYS A 333 4.66 16.85 -11.80
N LYS A 334 4.32 16.05 -12.82
CA LYS A 334 3.04 16.15 -13.54
C LYS A 334 1.83 15.80 -12.68
N GLN A 335 2.00 14.85 -11.77
CA GLN A 335 0.92 14.33 -10.96
C GLN A 335 0.75 15.12 -9.65
N PHE A 336 1.83 15.64 -9.08
CA PHE A 336 1.91 16.28 -7.75
C PHE A 336 2.30 17.77 -7.78
N GLY A 337 2.78 18.32 -8.90
CA GLY A 337 3.13 19.74 -9.04
C GLY A 337 2.15 20.52 -9.92
N ASP A 338 1.88 21.78 -9.58
CA ASP A 338 1.17 22.70 -10.47
C ASP A 338 1.98 22.88 -11.77
N LEU A 339 1.54 22.23 -12.85
CA LEU A 339 2.07 22.43 -14.21
C LEU A 339 2.08 23.90 -14.67
N GLN A 340 1.42 24.79 -13.94
CA GLN A 340 1.34 26.21 -14.29
C GLN A 340 2.59 27.03 -13.90
N GLU A 341 3.48 26.54 -13.04
CA GLU A 341 4.72 27.27 -12.67
C GLU A 341 6.03 26.69 -13.24
N SER A 342 6.00 25.58 -13.98
CA SER A 342 7.19 25.10 -14.71
C SER A 342 7.71 26.12 -15.74
N ASN A 343 6.88 27.08 -16.15
CA ASN A 343 7.30 28.17 -17.03
C ASN A 343 8.16 29.25 -16.35
N ASN A 344 8.51 29.11 -15.06
CA ASN A 344 9.35 30.09 -14.35
C ASN A 344 10.46 29.46 -13.49
N THR A 345 10.67 28.14 -13.56
CA THR A 345 11.82 27.49 -12.92
C THR A 345 13.12 27.94 -13.60
N LYS A 346 14.09 28.30 -12.77
CA LYS A 346 15.39 28.82 -13.20
C LYS A 346 16.49 27.96 -12.60
N VAL A 347 17.53 27.74 -13.37
CA VAL A 347 18.79 27.16 -12.87
C VAL A 347 19.86 28.23 -12.91
N THR A 348 20.61 28.34 -11.83
CA THR A 348 21.77 29.23 -11.74
C THR A 348 23.03 28.39 -11.73
N MET A 349 23.97 28.72 -12.61
CA MET A 349 25.28 28.09 -12.74
C MET A 349 26.36 29.12 -12.46
N SER A 350 27.48 28.71 -11.85
CA SER A 350 28.61 29.60 -11.59
C SER A 350 29.90 29.02 -12.15
N ASP A 351 30.67 29.89 -12.81
CA ASP A 351 32.07 29.61 -13.17
C ASP A 351 33.05 30.06 -12.06
N GLY A 352 32.54 30.49 -10.90
CA GLY A 352 33.33 31.04 -9.79
C GLY A 352 33.57 32.55 -9.84
N GLN A 353 33.38 33.22 -10.99
CA GLN A 353 33.49 34.67 -11.16
C GLN A 353 32.14 35.33 -11.48
N ASN A 354 31.32 34.64 -12.28
CA ASN A 354 30.02 35.06 -12.78
C ASN A 354 28.93 34.05 -12.38
N LEU A 355 27.70 34.54 -12.39
CA LEU A 355 26.48 33.74 -12.20
C LEU A 355 25.64 33.80 -13.47
N TYR A 356 25.38 32.66 -14.06
CA TYR A 356 24.56 32.48 -15.24
C TYR A 356 23.21 31.91 -14.82
N THR A 357 22.11 32.61 -15.13
CA THR A 357 20.77 32.13 -14.81
C THR A 357 20.01 31.80 -16.08
N TYR A 358 19.56 30.56 -16.21
CA TYR A 358 18.84 30.06 -17.37
C TYR A 358 17.41 29.71 -16.99
N LYS A 359 16.49 29.97 -17.93
CA LYS A 359 15.11 29.50 -17.82
C LYS A 359 15.03 28.05 -18.28
N ILE A 360 14.44 27.17 -17.47
CA ILE A 360 14.16 25.80 -17.89
C ILE A 360 12.96 25.85 -18.85
N LYS A 361 13.21 25.48 -20.11
CA LYS A 361 12.20 25.49 -21.17
C LYS A 361 11.31 24.25 -21.13
N GLU A 362 11.95 23.09 -20.94
CA GLU A 362 11.32 21.78 -21.03
C GLU A 362 12.14 20.77 -20.23
N GLU A 363 11.46 19.72 -19.74
CA GLU A 363 12.07 18.59 -19.06
C GLU A 363 11.85 17.31 -19.88
N PHE A 364 12.93 16.55 -20.13
CA PHE A 364 12.86 15.26 -20.81
C PHE A 364 13.26 14.09 -19.91
N PRO A 365 12.61 12.91 -20.04
CA PRO A 365 12.89 11.71 -19.25
C PRO A 365 14.14 10.98 -19.77
N TYR A 366 15.25 11.69 -19.95
CA TYR A 366 16.50 11.18 -20.52
C TYR A 366 17.64 11.31 -19.51
N PRO A 367 17.54 10.67 -18.32
CA PRO A 367 18.55 10.86 -17.29
C PRO A 367 19.91 10.40 -17.82
N THR A 368 20.97 11.06 -17.39
CA THR A 368 22.34 10.80 -17.85
C THR A 368 23.10 9.83 -16.94
N LYS A 369 22.56 9.59 -15.74
CA LYS A 369 23.06 8.64 -14.74
C LYS A 369 21.86 7.96 -14.07
N ASN A 370 22.10 6.80 -13.48
CA ASN A 370 21.17 6.08 -12.61
C ASN A 370 21.05 6.76 -11.23
N LEU A 371 20.72 8.05 -11.22
CA LEU A 371 20.67 8.88 -10.01
C LEU A 371 19.48 9.84 -10.10
N PHE A 372 18.88 10.13 -8.94
CA PHE A 372 17.81 11.10 -8.80
C PHE A 372 18.37 12.54 -8.86
N SER A 373 18.96 12.90 -10.01
CA SER A 373 19.60 14.19 -10.25
C SER A 373 19.36 14.67 -11.68
N ASP A 374 19.11 15.96 -11.84
CA ASP A 374 18.89 16.56 -13.16
C ASP A 374 20.22 16.92 -13.84
N THR A 375 20.25 16.77 -15.17
CA THR A 375 21.34 17.28 -16.02
C THR A 375 20.83 18.37 -16.94
N PHE A 376 21.53 19.49 -17.02
CA PHE A 376 21.12 20.63 -17.82
C PHE A 376 21.92 20.74 -19.11
N ILE A 377 21.23 20.99 -20.23
CA ILE A 377 21.89 21.20 -21.52
C ILE A 377 22.27 22.67 -21.67
N VAL A 378 23.53 22.95 -22.01
CA VAL A 378 24.04 24.30 -22.31
C VAL A 378 24.62 24.37 -23.72
N SER A 379 24.82 25.58 -24.25
CA SER A 379 25.48 25.74 -25.55
C SER A 379 26.94 25.28 -25.48
N ASP A 380 27.51 24.86 -26.62
CA ASP A 380 28.90 24.40 -26.68
C ASP A 380 29.89 25.50 -26.22
N GLU A 381 29.61 26.77 -26.55
CA GLU A 381 30.39 27.93 -26.07
C GLU A 381 30.37 28.04 -24.53
N GLN A 382 29.19 27.92 -23.91
CA GLN A 382 29.04 27.99 -22.46
C GLN A 382 29.69 26.79 -21.76
N TYR A 383 29.60 25.60 -22.36
CA TYR A 383 30.25 24.41 -21.86
C TYR A 383 31.77 24.60 -21.74
N GLU A 384 32.41 25.14 -22.78
CA GLU A 384 33.85 25.42 -22.76
C GLU A 384 34.22 26.50 -21.72
N HIS A 385 33.37 27.51 -21.50
CA HIS A 385 33.57 28.48 -20.42
C HIS A 385 33.51 27.82 -19.03
N LEU A 386 32.45 27.04 -18.75
CA LEU A 386 32.26 26.39 -17.46
C LEU A 386 33.34 25.32 -17.17
N LYS A 387 33.87 24.68 -18.22
CA LYS A 387 34.94 23.69 -18.14
C LYS A 387 36.24 24.25 -17.54
N THR A 388 36.48 25.56 -17.65
CA THR A 388 37.71 26.18 -17.11
C THR A 388 37.80 26.14 -15.59
N THR A 389 36.67 26.09 -14.89
CA THR A 389 36.59 26.13 -13.42
C THR A 389 35.85 24.95 -12.80
N SER A 390 35.39 24.02 -13.62
CA SER A 390 34.62 22.83 -13.23
C SER A 390 35.37 21.55 -13.58
N LYS A 391 35.04 20.46 -12.88
CA LYS A 391 35.64 19.14 -13.14
C LYS A 391 34.87 18.46 -14.29
N GLU A 392 35.60 18.02 -15.32
CA GLU A 392 35.05 17.15 -16.35
C GLU A 392 34.98 15.71 -15.84
N GLU A 393 33.82 15.10 -16.01
CA GLU A 393 33.55 13.72 -15.65
C GLU A 393 33.11 12.93 -16.88
N ILE A 394 33.66 11.74 -17.01
CA ILE A 394 33.19 10.76 -18.00
C ILE A 394 32.33 9.76 -17.26
N THR A 395 31.04 9.70 -17.59
CA THR A 395 30.13 8.68 -17.09
C THR A 395 30.06 7.57 -18.12
N ARG A 396 30.32 6.34 -17.69
CA ARG A 396 30.06 5.16 -18.51
C ARG A 396 28.65 4.65 -18.23
N ILE A 397 27.90 4.41 -19.29
CA ILE A 397 26.52 3.91 -19.25
C ILE A 397 26.53 2.54 -19.92
N ILE A 398 26.13 1.50 -19.19
CA ILE A 398 26.16 0.12 -19.65
C ILE A 398 24.77 -0.47 -19.50
N ASN A 399 24.25 -1.03 -20.60
CA ASN A 399 23.03 -1.82 -20.59
C ASN A 399 23.36 -3.28 -20.89
N VAL A 400 22.88 -4.17 -20.03
CA VAL A 400 23.01 -5.62 -20.21
C VAL A 400 21.64 -6.27 -20.31
N GLU A 401 21.56 -7.37 -21.05
CA GLU A 401 20.38 -8.23 -21.02
C GLU A 401 20.20 -8.88 -19.64
N ASN A 402 18.95 -9.13 -19.25
CA ASN A 402 18.59 -9.76 -17.98
C ASN A 402 19.13 -9.04 -16.73
N GLU A 403 19.12 -7.70 -16.74
CA GLU A 403 19.56 -6.85 -15.62
C GLU A 403 18.83 -7.10 -14.29
N SER A 404 17.60 -7.63 -14.34
CA SER A 404 16.83 -8.02 -13.14
C SER A 404 17.40 -9.27 -12.42
N ASP A 405 18.22 -10.08 -13.10
CA ASP A 405 18.85 -11.30 -12.56
C ASP A 405 20.39 -11.21 -12.63
N SER A 406 20.93 -10.01 -12.41
CA SER A 406 22.37 -9.73 -12.52
C SER A 406 23.13 -9.75 -11.19
N LYS A 407 22.57 -10.38 -10.15
CA LYS A 407 23.13 -10.42 -8.77
C LYS A 407 24.65 -10.61 -8.70
N SER A 408 25.15 -11.64 -9.38
CA SER A 408 26.57 -11.99 -9.39
C SER A 408 27.43 -10.99 -10.15
N LEU A 409 26.92 -10.44 -11.25
CA LEU A 409 27.61 -9.42 -12.03
C LEU A 409 27.69 -8.12 -11.22
N THR A 410 26.58 -7.68 -10.63
CA THR A 410 26.52 -6.51 -9.76
C THR A 410 27.48 -6.66 -8.57
N ALA A 411 27.52 -7.83 -7.93
CA ALA A 411 28.44 -8.08 -6.82
C ALA A 411 29.91 -7.96 -7.25
N ASP A 412 30.30 -8.61 -8.35
CA ASP A 412 31.67 -8.52 -8.88
C ASP A 412 32.04 -7.06 -9.22
N LEU A 413 31.16 -6.32 -9.92
CA LEU A 413 31.40 -4.91 -10.26
C LEU A 413 31.54 -4.01 -9.02
N LYS A 414 30.70 -4.21 -7.99
CA LYS A 414 30.81 -3.44 -6.73
C LYS A 414 32.16 -3.62 -6.06
N THR A 415 32.76 -4.81 -6.11
CA THR A 415 34.10 -5.02 -5.52
C THR A 415 35.22 -4.23 -6.22
N ILE A 416 35.03 -3.88 -7.50
CA ILE A 416 36.04 -3.23 -8.33
C ILE A 416 35.92 -1.70 -8.23
N ILE A 417 34.70 -1.19 -8.42
CA ILE A 417 34.46 0.25 -8.60
C ILE A 417 33.72 0.90 -7.44
N ASP A 418 32.82 0.22 -6.72
CA ASP A 418 31.95 0.89 -5.73
C ASP A 418 32.71 1.40 -4.50
N ASN A 419 32.93 2.72 -4.46
CA ASN A 419 33.54 3.41 -3.32
C ASN A 419 33.09 4.89 -3.31
N LYS A 420 33.46 5.64 -2.26
CA LYS A 420 33.06 7.05 -2.09
C LYS A 420 33.46 7.96 -3.26
N GLU A 421 34.54 7.66 -3.96
CA GLU A 421 35.03 8.46 -5.09
C GLU A 421 34.45 7.99 -6.43
N MET A 422 33.95 6.75 -6.51
CA MET A 422 33.53 6.09 -7.75
C MET A 422 32.26 5.25 -7.49
N PRO A 423 31.13 5.87 -7.08
CA PRO A 423 29.92 5.12 -6.77
C PRO A 423 29.39 4.39 -8.01
N LEU A 424 29.02 3.13 -7.85
CA LEU A 424 28.34 2.36 -8.89
C LEU A 424 26.82 2.49 -8.70
N TYR A 425 26.14 3.04 -9.69
CA TYR A 425 24.68 3.12 -9.71
C TYR A 425 24.10 2.02 -10.60
N ASP A 426 23.58 0.97 -9.98
CA ASP A 426 23.05 -0.21 -10.66
C ASP A 426 21.51 -0.32 -10.60
N TYR A 427 20.92 -0.98 -11.60
CA TYR A 427 19.49 -1.28 -11.64
C TYR A 427 19.09 -2.39 -10.64
N TYR A 428 19.90 -3.44 -10.54
CA TYR A 428 19.58 -4.67 -9.84
C TYR A 428 19.30 -4.47 -8.35
N THR A 429 20.12 -3.68 -7.66
CA THR A 429 20.03 -3.47 -6.21
C THR A 429 18.73 -2.78 -5.81
N PRO A 430 18.35 -1.62 -6.38
CA PRO A 430 17.06 -0.99 -6.08
C PRO A 430 15.88 -1.84 -6.57
N TYR A 431 16.02 -2.57 -7.69
CA TYR A 431 14.99 -3.52 -8.14
C TYR A 431 14.75 -4.63 -7.11
N GLN A 432 15.80 -5.29 -6.64
CA GLN A 432 15.74 -6.36 -5.66
C GLN A 432 15.18 -5.88 -4.32
N GLN A 433 15.62 -4.71 -3.82
CA GLN A 433 15.05 -4.09 -2.62
C GLN A 433 13.55 -3.77 -2.81
N GLY A 434 13.18 -3.34 -4.00
CA GLY A 434 11.80 -3.12 -4.41
C GLY A 434 10.95 -4.39 -4.38
N ILE A 435 11.46 -5.49 -4.95
CA ILE A 435 10.83 -6.81 -4.93
C ILE A 435 10.72 -7.33 -3.50
N GLU A 436 11.75 -7.21 -2.67
CA GLU A 436 11.72 -7.64 -1.27
C GLU A 436 10.66 -6.86 -0.46
N GLY A 437 10.62 -5.54 -0.61
CA GLY A 437 9.64 -4.69 0.08
C GLY A 437 8.20 -4.93 -0.41
N SER A 438 7.99 -4.99 -1.73
CA SER A 438 6.66 -5.22 -2.31
C SER A 438 6.18 -6.66 -2.12
N GLY A 439 7.09 -7.64 -2.13
CA GLY A 439 6.86 -9.04 -1.81
C GLY A 439 6.34 -9.23 -0.38
N MET A 440 6.92 -8.50 0.58
CA MET A 440 6.40 -8.44 1.93
C MET A 440 5.01 -7.81 1.98
N MET A 441 4.77 -6.72 1.25
CA MET A 441 3.45 -6.07 1.20
C MET A 441 2.37 -6.96 0.60
N ILE A 442 2.63 -7.65 -0.51
CA ILE A 442 1.66 -8.57 -1.14
C ILE A 442 1.36 -9.77 -0.27
N PHE A 443 2.36 -10.31 0.42
CA PHE A 443 2.14 -11.35 1.42
C PHE A 443 1.23 -10.87 2.55
N VAL A 444 1.55 -9.73 3.18
CA VAL A 444 0.75 -9.16 4.27
C VAL A 444 -0.65 -8.79 3.80
N GLY A 445 -0.79 -8.17 2.62
CA GLY A 445 -2.06 -7.75 2.06
C GLY A 445 -2.97 -8.92 1.70
N ALA A 446 -2.42 -9.99 1.12
CA ALA A 446 -3.15 -11.21 0.86
C ALA A 446 -3.60 -11.90 2.15
N PHE A 447 -2.71 -11.98 3.16
CA PHE A 447 -3.03 -12.60 4.45
C PHE A 447 -4.11 -11.81 5.21
N LEU A 448 -3.97 -10.49 5.27
CA LEU A 448 -4.94 -9.59 5.89
C LEU A 448 -6.30 -9.68 5.17
N GLY A 449 -6.28 -9.71 3.84
CA GLY A 449 -7.47 -9.91 3.02
C GLY A 449 -8.19 -11.23 3.33
N LEU A 450 -7.45 -12.33 3.49
CA LEU A 450 -7.99 -13.63 3.86
C LEU A 450 -8.61 -13.62 5.27
N VAL A 451 -7.94 -13.00 6.24
CA VAL A 451 -8.46 -12.84 7.62
C VAL A 451 -9.76 -12.06 7.62
N PHE A 452 -9.85 -10.96 6.87
CA PHE A 452 -11.07 -10.17 6.77
C PHE A 452 -12.19 -10.90 6.03
N LEU A 453 -11.87 -11.73 5.03
CA LEU A 453 -12.83 -12.61 4.37
C LEU A 453 -13.44 -13.63 5.33
N LEU A 454 -12.62 -14.26 6.17
CA LEU A 454 -13.11 -15.16 7.23
C LEU A 454 -13.97 -14.42 8.28
N ALA A 455 -13.59 -13.19 8.64
CA ALA A 455 -14.37 -12.36 9.56
C ALA A 455 -15.73 -11.93 8.97
N MET A 456 -15.79 -11.70 7.65
CA MET A 456 -17.05 -11.42 6.94
C MET A 456 -18.00 -12.61 6.99
N ASP A 457 -17.49 -13.82 6.77
CA ASP A 457 -18.31 -15.03 6.82
C ASP A 457 -18.88 -15.25 8.24
N GLN A 458 -18.06 -15.11 9.28
CA GLN A 458 -18.55 -15.16 10.67
C GLN A 458 -19.63 -14.11 10.95
N SER A 459 -19.44 -12.88 10.48
CA SER A 459 -20.42 -11.79 10.65
C SER A 459 -21.74 -12.11 9.93
N PHE A 460 -21.67 -12.70 8.74
CA PHE A 460 -22.82 -13.14 7.97
C PHE A 460 -23.56 -14.30 8.65
N ILE A 461 -22.83 -15.33 9.09
CA ILE A 461 -23.36 -16.48 9.82
C ILE A 461 -24.07 -16.02 11.10
N LEU A 462 -23.43 -15.17 11.91
CA LEU A 462 -24.01 -14.63 13.14
C LEU A 462 -25.32 -13.86 12.90
N ASN A 463 -25.53 -13.33 11.70
CA ASN A 463 -26.64 -12.48 11.34
C ASN A 463 -27.80 -13.24 10.68
N ASN A 464 -27.51 -14.29 9.91
CA ASN A 464 -28.50 -15.13 9.24
C ASN A 464 -29.08 -16.26 10.12
N TYR A 465 -28.45 -16.56 11.26
CA TYR A 465 -29.10 -17.39 12.27
C TYR A 465 -30.09 -16.56 13.08
N PRO A 466 -31.41 -16.85 13.02
CA PRO A 466 -32.38 -16.14 13.86
C PRO A 466 -31.99 -16.31 15.33
N ARG A 467 -32.25 -15.28 16.14
CA ARG A 467 -31.97 -15.29 17.60
C ARG A 467 -32.42 -16.60 18.31
N GLN A 468 -33.44 -17.26 17.77
CA GLN A 468 -33.93 -18.58 18.20
C GLN A 468 -32.97 -19.76 17.95
N THR A 469 -32.19 -19.77 16.86
CA THR A 469 -31.26 -20.89 16.58
C THR A 469 -29.91 -20.74 17.29
N LYS A 470 -29.48 -19.49 17.56
CA LYS A 470 -28.34 -19.21 18.48
C LYS A 470 -28.58 -19.77 19.88
N ILE A 471 -29.83 -19.85 20.30
CA ILE A 471 -30.24 -20.47 21.56
C ILE A 471 -30.45 -21.98 21.34
N ASN A 472 -31.13 -22.41 20.27
CA ASN A 472 -31.44 -23.82 20.03
C ASN A 472 -30.25 -24.73 19.68
N LEU A 473 -29.16 -24.23 19.08
CA LEU A 473 -27.94 -25.04 18.85
C LEU A 473 -27.23 -25.38 20.18
N ILE A 474 -27.23 -24.43 21.13
CA ILE A 474 -26.78 -24.67 22.50
C ILE A 474 -27.74 -25.66 23.20
N THR A 475 -29.05 -25.59 22.92
CA THR A 475 -30.02 -26.53 23.51
C THR A 475 -29.98 -27.94 22.90
N GLN A 476 -29.73 -28.10 21.60
CA GLN A 476 -29.77 -29.41 20.93
C GLN A 476 -28.51 -30.26 21.16
N SER A 477 -27.32 -29.65 21.27
CA SER A 477 -26.11 -30.42 21.64
C SER A 477 -26.22 -30.98 23.07
N TYR A 478 -26.81 -30.21 23.98
CA TYR A 478 -26.99 -30.60 25.38
C TYR A 478 -28.09 -31.65 25.60
N ILE A 479 -29.24 -31.56 24.91
CA ILE A 479 -30.30 -32.57 25.01
C ILE A 479 -29.82 -33.95 24.51
N LYS A 480 -28.95 -33.99 23.49
CA LYS A 480 -28.37 -35.25 22.98
C LYS A 480 -27.38 -35.87 23.96
N SER A 481 -26.63 -35.06 24.70
CA SER A 481 -25.67 -35.53 25.73
C SER A 481 -26.36 -36.05 27.00
N GLU A 482 -27.45 -35.42 27.46
CA GLU A 482 -28.20 -35.93 28.63
C GLU A 482 -29.02 -37.19 28.33
N LEU A 483 -29.51 -37.37 27.10
CA LEU A 483 -30.21 -38.59 26.69
C LEU A 483 -29.29 -39.82 26.57
N GLN A 484 -27.98 -39.61 26.43
CA GLN A 484 -26.98 -40.69 26.44
C GLN A 484 -26.44 -41.00 27.84
N ILE A 485 -26.62 -40.13 28.83
CA ILE A 485 -26.21 -40.36 30.23
C ILE A 485 -27.34 -40.99 31.06
N LYS A 486 -28.58 -41.01 30.52
CA LYS A 486 -29.77 -41.64 31.13
C LYS A 486 -30.19 -42.97 30.49
N LYS A 487 -29.41 -43.49 29.53
CA LYS A 487 -29.44 -44.88 29.07
C LYS A 487 -28.13 -45.53 29.47
#